data_AF-A0A535S858-F1
#
_entry.id   AF-A0A535S858-F1
#
_cell.length_a   1.000
_cell.length_b   1.000
_cell.length_c   1.000
_cell.angle_alpha   90.00
_cell.angle_beta   90.00
_cell.angle_gamma   90.00
#
_symmetry.space_group_name_H-M   'P 1'
#
loop_
_entity.id
_entity.type
_entity.pdbx_description
1 polymer ?
#
loop_
_entity_poly.entity_id
_entity_poly.type
_entity_poly.pdbx_seq_one_letter_code
_entity_poly.pdbx_strand_id
1 'polypeptide(L)'
;EELEEDMRLCHQYHVKPELEVWHAGSIWNMHYLLNKGLLPAPYFTTLFFGWPGGSWSPPTSEEYLHRRRLMPSGSVINVSSMGPEQKNILTAAILNGDHIRVGTQDYPYIQETIAPTHELVAEAADLAHHFRRAIATAEEARSILGLGNT
;
A
#
# COMPACT_ATOMS: atom_id res chain seq x y z
N GLU A 1 18.01 -6.43 -12.95
CA GLU A 1 17.65 -6.83 -14.32
C GLU A 1 16.16 -7.09 -14.44
N GLU A 2 15.60 -8.10 -13.77
CA GLU A 2 14.15 -8.40 -13.77
C GLU A 2 13.27 -7.18 -13.45
N LEU A 3 13.50 -6.52 -12.31
CA LEU A 3 12.75 -5.31 -11.94
C LEU A 3 12.83 -4.18 -12.98
N GLU A 4 13.92 -4.08 -13.74
CA GLU A 4 14.00 -3.06 -14.80
C GLU A 4 13.14 -3.45 -16.00
N GLU A 5 13.13 -4.73 -16.34
CA GLU A 5 12.30 -5.26 -17.41
C GLU A 5 10.82 -5.09 -17.09
N ASP A 6 10.40 -5.42 -15.87
CA ASP A 6 9.02 -5.22 -15.42
C ASP A 6 8.59 -3.76 -15.56
N MET A 7 9.45 -2.80 -15.21
CA MET A 7 9.14 -1.38 -15.36
C MET A 7 9.07 -0.95 -16.83
N ARG A 8 9.94 -1.50 -17.70
CA ARG A 8 9.86 -1.25 -19.15
C ARG A 8 8.58 -1.82 -19.75
N LEU A 9 8.16 -3.01 -19.33
CA LEU A 9 6.89 -3.61 -19.75
C LEU A 9 5.70 -2.80 -19.26
N CYS A 10 5.69 -2.38 -17.99
CA CYS A 10 4.66 -1.48 -17.46
C CYS A 10 4.55 -0.20 -18.29
N HIS A 11 5.69 0.42 -18.62
CA HIS A 11 5.72 1.61 -19.47
C HIS A 11 5.19 1.31 -20.89
N GLN A 12 5.65 0.22 -21.52
CA GLN A 12 5.24 -0.20 -22.86
C GLN A 12 3.72 -0.43 -22.97
N TYR A 13 3.11 -1.01 -21.93
CA TYR A 13 1.68 -1.33 -21.91
C TYR A 13 0.82 -0.29 -21.19
N HIS A 14 1.38 0.85 -20.81
CA HIS A 14 0.69 1.92 -20.09
C HIS A 14 0.02 1.44 -18.78
N VAL A 15 0.68 0.50 -18.09
CA VAL A 15 0.25 0.00 -16.79
C VAL A 15 1.00 0.76 -15.70
N LYS A 16 0.26 1.25 -14.70
CA LYS A 16 0.86 1.84 -13.50
C LYS A 16 1.34 0.72 -12.58
N PRO A 17 2.64 0.60 -12.27
CA PRO A 17 3.10 -0.40 -11.32
C PRO A 17 2.66 -0.01 -9.90
N GLU A 18 2.13 -0.99 -9.16
CA GLU A 18 2.07 -0.96 -7.71
C GLU A 18 3.32 -1.67 -7.18
N LEU A 19 4.19 -0.94 -6.47
CA LEU A 19 5.43 -1.48 -5.94
C LEU A 19 5.17 -2.13 -4.59
N GLU A 20 5.35 -3.44 -4.51
CA GLU A 20 5.22 -4.17 -3.25
C GLU A 20 6.48 -4.01 -2.39
N VAL A 21 6.35 -3.33 -1.26
CA VAL A 21 7.44 -2.97 -0.36
C VAL A 21 7.35 -3.83 0.89
N TRP A 22 8.12 -4.92 0.88
CA TRP A 22 8.12 -5.93 1.92
C TRP A 22 9.07 -5.60 3.08
N HIS A 23 10.16 -4.89 2.81
CA HIS A 23 11.19 -4.53 3.80
C HIS A 23 12.05 -3.36 3.27
N ALA A 24 13.00 -2.88 4.08
CA ALA A 24 13.90 -1.78 3.69
C ALA A 24 14.73 -2.07 2.41
N GLY A 25 14.99 -3.34 2.13
CA GLY A 25 15.62 -3.76 0.86
C GLY A 25 14.76 -3.48 -0.37
N SER A 26 13.44 -3.60 -0.26
CA SER A 26 12.50 -3.18 -1.32
C SER A 26 12.60 -1.66 -1.56
N ILE A 27 12.75 -0.86 -0.50
CA ILE A 27 12.94 0.60 -0.61
C ILE A 27 14.26 0.93 -1.31
N TRP A 28 15.34 0.18 -1.01
CA TRP A 28 16.60 0.32 -1.75
C TRP A 28 16.42 0.02 -3.24
N ASN A 29 15.70 -1.05 -3.59
CA ASN A 29 15.38 -1.37 -5.00
C ASN A 29 14.58 -0.25 -5.67
N MET A 30 13.67 0.41 -4.96
CA MET A 30 12.95 1.58 -5.49
C MET A 30 13.92 2.73 -5.82
N HIS A 31 14.84 3.07 -4.90
CA HIS A 31 15.85 4.09 -5.18
C HIS A 31 16.75 3.73 -6.36
N TYR A 32 17.10 2.45 -6.51
CA TYR A 32 17.83 1.96 -7.68
C TYR A 32 17.08 2.23 -8.99
N LEU A 33 15.79 1.89 -9.05
CA LEU A 33 14.96 2.13 -10.24
C LEU A 33 14.73 3.63 -10.51
N LEU A 34 14.57 4.44 -9.46
CA LEU A 34 14.46 5.90 -9.54
C LEU A 34 15.72 6.53 -10.14
N ASN A 35 16.90 6.12 -9.66
CA ASN A 35 18.18 6.62 -10.17
C ASN A 35 18.40 6.27 -11.65
N LYS A 36 17.75 5.20 -12.13
CA LYS A 36 17.74 4.81 -13.55
C LYS A 36 16.65 5.52 -14.38
N GLY A 37 15.78 6.31 -13.76
CA GLY A 37 14.67 6.97 -14.45
C GLY A 37 13.57 6.02 -14.90
N LEU A 38 13.45 4.85 -14.27
CA LEU A 38 12.48 3.80 -14.66
C LEU A 38 11.16 3.85 -13.89
N LEU A 39 11.03 4.76 -12.93
CA LEU A 39 9.81 4.92 -12.13
C LEU A 39 9.19 6.31 -12.35
N PRO A 40 8.04 6.41 -13.04
CA PRO A 40 7.32 7.67 -13.20
C PRO A 40 6.45 7.98 -11.97
N ALA A 41 6.61 9.19 -11.42
CA ALA A 41 5.77 9.69 -10.33
C ALA A 41 4.30 9.85 -10.77
N PRO A 42 3.33 9.75 -9.84
CA PRO A 42 3.47 9.40 -8.41
C PRO A 42 3.87 7.93 -8.20
N TYR A 43 4.64 7.59 -7.17
CA TYR A 43 5.08 6.20 -6.95
C TYR A 43 4.05 5.44 -6.13
N PHE A 44 3.24 4.59 -6.78
CA PHE A 44 2.22 3.82 -6.08
C PHE A 44 2.86 2.60 -5.42
N THR A 45 2.70 2.49 -4.10
CA THR A 45 3.42 1.50 -3.28
C THR A 45 2.48 0.89 -2.24
N THR A 46 2.71 -0.37 -1.88
CA THR A 46 2.08 -1.00 -0.71
C THR A 46 3.15 -1.48 0.28
N LEU A 47 3.08 -0.99 1.51
CA LEU A 47 3.88 -1.50 2.64
C LEU A 47 3.16 -2.71 3.26
N PHE A 48 3.81 -3.87 3.28
CA PHE A 48 3.24 -5.13 3.79
C PHE A 48 3.80 -5.50 5.18
N PHE A 49 2.93 -5.84 6.13
CA PHE A 49 3.30 -6.18 7.51
C PHE A 49 2.63 -7.49 7.98
N GLY A 50 3.30 -8.26 8.84
CA GLY A 50 2.72 -9.44 9.48
C GLY A 50 2.72 -10.73 8.64
N TRP A 51 3.17 -10.71 7.38
CA TRP A 51 3.26 -11.93 6.54
C TRP A 51 4.35 -12.88 7.04
N PRO A 52 4.01 -14.13 7.43
CA PRO A 52 5.00 -15.12 7.85
C PRO A 52 6.01 -15.45 6.74
N GLY A 53 7.30 -15.51 7.07
CA GLY A 53 8.35 -15.88 6.11
C GLY A 53 9.61 -15.05 6.28
N GLY A 54 10.52 -15.18 5.30
CA GLY A 54 11.89 -14.63 5.35
C GLY A 54 11.95 -13.16 5.78
N SER A 55 11.42 -12.24 4.98
CA SER A 55 11.45 -10.80 5.27
C SER A 55 10.24 -10.35 6.12
N TRP A 56 9.96 -11.05 7.22
CA TRP A 56 8.86 -10.68 8.13
C TRP A 56 9.07 -9.27 8.71
N SER A 57 8.04 -8.42 8.58
CA SER A 57 7.99 -7.10 9.21
C SER A 57 6.91 -7.08 10.30
N PRO A 58 7.22 -6.69 11.55
CA PRO A 58 6.23 -6.66 12.62
C PRO A 58 5.12 -5.65 12.30
N PRO A 59 3.82 -5.97 12.51
CA PRO A 59 2.70 -5.06 12.28
C PRO A 59 2.57 -4.02 13.41
N THR A 60 3.63 -3.24 13.64
CA THR A 60 3.70 -2.19 14.66
C THR A 60 3.71 -0.80 14.02
N SER A 61 3.20 0.20 14.74
CA SER A 61 3.25 1.60 14.30
C SER A 61 4.68 2.12 14.19
N GLU A 62 5.61 1.62 15.02
CA GLU A 62 7.03 1.98 14.95
C GLU A 62 7.66 1.54 13.63
N GLU A 63 7.45 0.28 13.22
CA GLU A 63 7.95 -0.25 11.95
C GLU A 63 7.32 0.48 10.76
N TYR A 64 6.02 0.76 10.84
CA TYR A 64 5.33 1.54 9.82
C TYR A 64 5.91 2.94 9.66
N LEU A 65 6.05 3.69 10.75
CA LEU A 65 6.60 5.04 10.73
C LEU A 65 8.06 5.05 10.29
N HIS A 66 8.83 4.02 10.65
CA HIS A 66 10.20 3.86 10.16
C HIS A 66 10.23 3.71 8.64
N ARG A 67 9.51 2.74 8.08
CA ARG A 67 9.49 2.51 6.61
C ARG A 67 8.92 3.70 5.85
N ARG A 68 7.86 4.33 6.37
CA ARG A 68 7.25 5.52 5.78
C ARG A 68 8.26 6.67 5.61
N ARG A 69 9.13 6.91 6.61
CA ARG A 69 10.15 7.98 6.55
C ARG A 69 11.23 7.72 5.51
N LEU A 70 11.45 6.45 5.15
CA LEU A 70 12.44 6.06 4.14
C LEU A 70 11.88 6.13 2.72
N MET A 71 10.57 6.25 2.55
CA MET A 71 9.95 6.26 1.23
C MET A 71 10.37 7.50 0.41
N PRO A 72 10.61 7.34 -0.90
CA PRO A 72 10.90 8.47 -1.77
C PRO A 72 9.78 9.53 -1.75
N SER A 73 10.16 10.80 -1.84
CA SER A 73 9.20 11.90 -2.01
C SER A 73 8.35 11.69 -3.25
N GLY A 74 7.04 11.90 -3.15
CA GLY A 74 6.08 11.63 -4.24
C GLY A 74 5.53 10.20 -4.25
N SER A 75 5.82 9.39 -3.22
CA SER A 75 5.18 8.09 -3.03
C SER A 75 3.72 8.26 -2.58
N VAL A 76 2.83 7.53 -3.23
CA VAL A 76 1.47 7.26 -2.77
C VAL A 76 1.53 5.94 -2.03
N ILE A 77 1.49 6.02 -0.70
CA ILE A 77 1.70 4.89 0.19
C ILE A 77 0.36 4.26 0.52
N ASN A 78 0.22 2.99 0.24
CA ASN A 78 -0.83 2.12 0.70
C ASN A 78 -0.27 1.15 1.75
N VAL A 79 -1.09 0.69 2.67
CA VAL A 79 -0.68 -0.16 3.79
C VAL A 79 -1.57 -1.38 3.85
N SER A 80 -0.94 -2.56 3.96
CA SER A 80 -1.63 -3.83 4.14
C SER A 80 -0.97 -4.63 5.26
N SER A 81 -1.77 -5.39 6.02
CA SER A 81 -1.29 -6.18 7.14
C SER A 81 -2.03 -7.49 7.25
N MET A 82 -1.27 -8.57 7.38
CA MET A 82 -1.78 -9.89 7.70
C MET A 82 -1.88 -10.06 9.21
N GLY A 83 -3.01 -10.57 9.68
CA GLY A 83 -3.23 -10.91 11.09
C GLY A 83 -4.14 -9.93 11.85
N PRO A 84 -4.46 -10.27 13.11
CA PRO A 84 -5.41 -9.51 13.94
C PRO A 84 -4.95 -8.07 14.22
N GLU A 85 -3.66 -7.77 14.08
CA GLU A 85 -3.09 -6.43 14.24
C GLU A 85 -3.45 -5.47 13.08
N GLN A 86 -4.09 -5.95 12.01
CA GLN A 86 -4.45 -5.16 10.82
C GLN A 86 -5.10 -3.82 11.18
N LYS A 87 -6.09 -3.80 12.09
CA LYS A 87 -6.79 -2.55 12.46
C LYS A 87 -5.85 -1.50 13.05
N ASN A 88 -4.88 -1.91 13.87
CA ASN A 88 -3.96 -0.99 14.53
C ASN A 88 -3.08 -0.26 13.51
N ILE A 89 -2.54 -1.01 12.55
CA ILE A 89 -1.61 -0.46 11.56
C ILE A 89 -2.33 0.32 10.46
N LEU A 90 -3.52 -0.12 10.02
CA LEU A 90 -4.34 0.65 9.09
C LEU A 90 -4.83 1.96 9.73
N THR A 91 -5.12 1.96 11.02
CA THR A 91 -5.42 3.20 11.76
C THR A 91 -4.24 4.17 11.74
N ALA A 92 -3.02 3.67 11.97
CA ALA A 92 -1.80 4.50 11.89
C ALA A 92 -1.61 5.08 10.48
N ALA A 93 -1.88 4.29 9.43
CA ALA A 93 -1.83 4.76 8.04
C ALA A 93 -2.82 5.90 7.77
N ILE A 94 -4.09 5.73 8.18
CA ILE A 94 -5.13 6.76 8.04
C ILE A 94 -4.70 8.07 8.72
N LEU A 95 -4.20 7.99 9.96
CA LEU A 95 -3.80 9.16 10.75
C LEU A 95 -2.61 9.92 10.16
N ASN A 96 -1.74 9.23 9.42
CA ASN A 96 -0.59 9.83 8.73
C ASN A 96 -0.91 10.24 7.29
N GLY A 97 -2.16 10.03 6.87
CA GLY A 97 -2.66 10.43 5.56
C GLY A 97 -2.27 9.51 4.42
N ASP A 98 -1.91 8.27 4.72
CA ASP A 98 -1.65 7.22 3.73
C ASP A 98 -2.94 6.43 3.41
N HIS A 99 -2.89 5.56 2.40
CA HIS A 99 -3.98 4.70 1.97
C HIS A 99 -3.95 3.36 2.71
N ILE A 100 -5.07 2.64 2.67
CA ILE A 100 -5.21 1.32 3.29
C ILE A 100 -5.76 0.30 2.30
N ARG A 101 -5.32 -0.95 2.45
CA ARG A 101 -5.81 -2.10 1.72
C ARG A 101 -6.35 -3.13 2.70
N VAL A 102 -7.50 -3.68 2.35
CA VAL A 102 -8.21 -4.74 3.08
C VAL A 102 -8.77 -5.75 2.10
N GLY A 103 -9.02 -6.97 2.58
CA GLY A 103 -9.67 -8.01 1.80
C GLY A 103 -9.35 -9.39 2.32
N THR A 104 -10.03 -10.40 1.77
CA THR A 104 -9.87 -11.79 2.20
C THR A 104 -8.49 -12.37 1.91
N GLN A 105 -7.72 -11.74 1.00
CA GLN A 105 -6.33 -12.11 0.72
C GLN A 105 -5.38 -11.79 1.89
N ASP A 106 -5.66 -10.72 2.63
CA ASP A 106 -4.74 -10.19 3.63
C ASP A 106 -5.16 -10.67 5.03
N TYR A 107 -6.40 -10.38 5.43
CA TYR A 107 -6.99 -10.89 6.68
C TYR A 107 -8.52 -10.96 6.57
N PRO A 108 -9.11 -12.18 6.50
CA PRO A 108 -10.52 -12.36 6.14
C PRO A 108 -11.49 -12.27 7.32
N TYR A 109 -11.08 -11.74 8.48
CA TYR A 109 -11.89 -11.80 9.70
C TYR A 109 -12.40 -10.43 10.15
N ILE A 110 -13.65 -10.40 10.57
CA ILE A 110 -14.21 -9.36 11.44
C ILE A 110 -14.45 -10.03 12.79
N GLN A 111 -13.75 -9.54 13.82
CA GLN A 111 -13.66 -10.23 15.11
C GLN A 111 -13.13 -11.66 14.89
N GLU A 112 -13.88 -12.68 15.29
CA GLU A 112 -13.52 -14.10 15.16
C GLU A 112 -14.23 -14.78 13.98
N THR A 113 -14.95 -14.04 13.13
CA THR A 113 -15.76 -14.61 12.04
C THR A 113 -15.21 -14.23 10.67
N ILE A 114 -15.18 -15.19 9.75
CA ILE A 114 -14.82 -14.95 8.34
C ILE A 114 -15.90 -14.07 7.70
N ALA A 115 -15.48 -12.96 7.11
CA ALA A 115 -16.34 -12.01 6.45
C ALA A 115 -16.05 -11.92 4.94
N PRO A 116 -17.06 -11.68 4.09
CA PRO A 116 -16.84 -11.40 2.68
C PRO A 116 -16.16 -10.04 2.48
N THR A 117 -15.47 -9.86 1.35
CA THR A 117 -14.69 -8.64 1.05
C THR A 117 -15.47 -7.34 1.22
N HIS A 118 -16.75 -7.30 0.84
CA HIS A 118 -17.55 -6.07 0.94
C HIS A 118 -17.81 -5.63 2.39
N GLU A 119 -17.89 -6.57 3.34
CA GLU A 119 -18.00 -6.25 4.77
C GLU A 119 -16.67 -5.76 5.34
N LEU A 120 -15.54 -6.36 4.93
CA LEU A 120 -14.20 -5.89 5.30
C LEU A 120 -13.95 -4.45 4.80
N VAL A 121 -14.39 -4.14 3.58
CA VAL A 121 -14.32 -2.79 3.00
C VAL A 121 -15.23 -1.82 3.76
N ALA A 122 -16.44 -2.24 4.15
CA ALA A 122 -17.35 -1.39 4.93
C ALA A 122 -16.75 -1.02 6.29
N GLU A 123 -16.17 -1.99 7.01
CA GLU A 123 -15.50 -1.73 8.29
C GLU A 123 -14.30 -0.78 8.14
N ALA A 124 -13.50 -0.96 7.08
CA ALA A 124 -12.38 -0.08 6.78
C ALA A 124 -12.84 1.36 6.42
N ALA A 125 -13.93 1.50 5.69
CA ALA A 125 -14.52 2.80 5.35
C ALA A 125 -15.06 3.51 6.60
N ASP A 126 -15.76 2.77 7.47
CA ASP A 126 -16.24 3.29 8.76
C ASP A 126 -15.07 3.78 9.61
N LEU A 127 -13.99 3.00 9.71
CA LEU A 127 -12.78 3.40 10.43
C LEU A 127 -12.20 4.74 9.92
N ALA A 128 -12.09 4.91 8.60
CA ALA A 128 -11.64 6.15 7.98
C ALA A 128 -12.57 7.34 8.29
N HIS A 129 -13.88 7.12 8.26
CA HIS A 129 -14.89 8.13 8.57
C HIS A 129 -14.83 8.60 10.04
N HIS A 130 -14.53 7.71 11.00
CA HIS A 130 -14.31 8.10 12.39
C HIS A 130 -13.17 9.13 12.54
N PHE A 131 -12.16 9.07 11.67
CA PHE A 131 -11.07 10.04 11.61
C PHE A 131 -11.28 11.17 10.60
N ARG A 132 -12.52 11.33 10.09
CA ARG A 132 -12.90 12.36 9.10
C ARG A 132 -12.06 12.30 7.81
N ARG A 133 -11.59 11.11 7.44
CA ARG A 133 -10.91 10.85 6.17
C ARG A 133 -11.97 10.44 5.14
N ALA A 134 -12.07 11.18 4.04
CA ALA A 134 -12.98 10.83 2.95
C ALA A 134 -12.45 9.61 2.18
N ILE A 135 -13.37 8.81 1.64
CA ILE A 135 -13.06 7.67 0.76
C ILE A 135 -13.08 8.15 -0.68
N ALA A 136 -11.98 7.92 -1.39
CA ALA A 136 -11.88 8.26 -2.81
C ALA A 136 -12.79 7.35 -3.64
N THR A 137 -13.52 7.95 -4.56
CA THR A 137 -14.13 7.25 -5.70
C THR A 137 -13.04 6.70 -6.63
N ALA A 138 -13.43 5.81 -7.56
CA ALA A 138 -12.50 5.29 -8.56
C ALA A 138 -11.88 6.40 -9.44
N GLU A 139 -12.64 7.45 -9.75
CA GLU A 139 -12.16 8.58 -10.54
C GLU A 139 -11.15 9.45 -9.76
N GLU A 140 -11.41 9.70 -8.48
CA GLU A 140 -10.47 10.39 -7.59
C GLU A 140 -9.20 9.55 -7.39
N ALA A 141 -9.33 8.24 -7.22
CA ALA A 141 -8.18 7.33 -7.11
C ALA A 141 -7.33 7.35 -8.38
N ARG A 142 -7.95 7.34 -9.58
CA ARG A 142 -7.23 7.52 -10.85
C ARG A 142 -6.45 8.82 -10.87
N SER A 143 -7.08 9.92 -10.46
CA SER A 143 -6.43 11.23 -10.39
C SER A 143 -5.25 11.26 -9.41
N ILE A 144 -5.40 10.67 -8.20
CA ILE A 144 -4.33 10.55 -7.20
C ILE A 144 -3.13 9.76 -7.75
N LEU A 145 -3.40 8.71 -8.52
CA LEU A 145 -2.38 7.82 -9.08
C LEU A 145 -1.78 8.32 -10.40
N GLY A 146 -2.26 9.44 -10.93
CA GLY A 146 -1.86 9.96 -12.25
C GLY A 146 -2.28 9.04 -13.40
N LEU A 147 -3.36 8.28 -13.22
CA LEU A 147 -4.01 7.51 -14.27
C LEU A 147 -4.96 8.43 -15.04
N GLY A 148 -4.78 8.53 -16.36
CA GLY A 148 -5.66 9.35 -17.21
C GLY A 148 -7.10 8.84 -17.26
N ASN A 149 -8.00 9.66 -17.82
CA ASN A 149 -9.44 9.36 -17.99
C ASN A 149 -9.72 8.40 -19.17
N THR A 150 -8.87 7.40 -19.41
CA THR A 150 -9.13 6.35 -20.40
C THR A 150 -10.11 5.30 -19.88
#